data_AF-A0A151IY72-F1
#
_entry.id   AF-A0A151IY72-F1
#
_cell.length_a   1.000
_cell.length_b   1.000
_cell.length_c   1.000
_cell.angle_alpha   90.00
_cell.angle_beta   90.00
_cell.angle_gamma   90.00
#
_symmetry.space_group_name_H-M   'P 1'
#
loop_
_entity.id
_entity.type
_entity.pdbx_description
1 polymer ?
#
loop_
_entity_poly.entity_id
_entity_poly.type
_entity_poly.pdbx_seq_one_letter_code
_entity_poly.pdbx_strand_id
1 'polypeptide(L)'
;MLVDSETMTLERALAPLMTIGGFCNLTMFEYPLGQPRTYISYLYGLIKWSLLMYFYYYPRYINNLQNKTIVISDIISLLNIILILISICRFKELKTCLRELAIVDHTLEALGTPKEYQRLHNWIIRIIIGWIVYVFYHLTYYKVFSFFFHRSIPWYTWNVMLEMFLGNYPSDVFILSALIFAAILGLVLYICVHLICKLFLLILFVKMFTEKHLKTFW
;
A
#
# COMPACT_ATOMS: atom_id res chain seq x y z
N MET A 1 36.31 11.76 -12.23
CA MET A 1 35.18 11.99 -11.31
C MET A 1 34.22 10.82 -11.49
N LEU A 2 34.27 9.88 -10.54
CA LEU A 2 33.41 8.71 -10.49
C LEU A 2 31.99 9.17 -10.14
N VAL A 3 31.02 8.78 -10.96
CA VAL A 3 29.61 8.79 -10.61
C VAL A 3 29.44 7.63 -9.65
N ASP A 4 29.27 7.94 -8.36
CA ASP A 4 28.89 6.96 -7.37
C ASP A 4 27.61 6.26 -7.85
N SER A 5 27.69 4.95 -8.05
CA SER A 5 26.50 4.12 -8.21
C SER A 5 25.73 4.24 -6.90
N GLU A 6 24.71 5.09 -6.87
CA GLU A 6 23.85 5.25 -5.70
C GLU A 6 23.31 3.88 -5.30
N THR A 7 23.82 3.33 -4.19
CA THR A 7 23.36 2.06 -3.66
C THR A 7 21.90 2.22 -3.27
N MET A 8 21.01 1.63 -4.07
CA MET A 8 19.58 1.66 -3.83
C MET A 8 19.29 0.96 -2.49
N THR A 9 18.79 1.70 -1.51
CA THR A 9 18.41 1.17 -0.19
C THR A 9 16.95 0.69 -0.21
N LEU A 10 16.59 -0.22 0.69
CA LEU A 10 15.22 -0.72 0.84
C LEU A 10 14.18 0.41 0.95
N GLU A 11 14.50 1.43 1.75
CA GLU A 11 13.65 2.60 1.95
C GLU A 11 13.45 3.40 0.65
N ARG A 12 14.52 3.57 -0.14
CA ARG A 12 14.45 4.24 -1.45
C ARG A 12 13.69 3.40 -2.49
N ALA A 13 13.76 2.07 -2.41
CA ALA A 13 12.99 1.17 -3.26
C ALA A 13 11.48 1.23 -2.97
N LEU A 14 11.10 1.46 -1.70
CA LEU A 14 9.71 1.60 -1.26
C LEU A 14 9.16 3.02 -1.35
N ALA A 15 10.01 4.03 -1.56
CA ALA A 15 9.62 5.44 -1.61
C ALA A 15 8.44 5.75 -2.56
N PRO A 16 8.34 5.19 -3.79
CA PRO A 16 7.19 5.42 -4.65
C PRO A 16 5.88 4.90 -4.03
N LEU A 17 5.92 3.74 -3.37
CA LEU A 17 4.76 3.13 -2.70
C LEU A 17 4.32 3.96 -1.49
N MET A 18 5.30 4.45 -0.72
CA MET A 18 5.05 5.30 0.43
C MET A 18 4.51 6.67 0.02
N THR A 19 4.99 7.22 -1.10
CA THR A 19 4.52 8.51 -1.64
C THR A 19 3.07 8.42 -2.09
N ILE A 20 2.70 7.37 -2.83
CA ILE A 20 1.31 7.24 -3.31
C ILE A 20 0.33 6.90 -2.18
N GLY A 21 0.77 6.07 -1.23
CA GLY A 21 0.01 5.85 -0.01
C GLY A 21 -0.14 7.13 0.81
N GLY A 22 0.86 8.01 0.82
CA GLY A 22 0.80 9.33 1.47
C GLY A 22 -0.22 10.24 0.83
N PHE A 23 -0.24 10.29 -0.51
CA PHE A 23 -1.23 11.05 -1.28
C PHE A 23 -2.67 10.57 -1.01
N CYS A 24 -2.85 9.26 -0.80
CA CYS A 24 -4.15 8.66 -0.48
C CYS A 24 -4.49 8.68 1.02
N ASN A 25 -3.68 9.33 1.87
CA ASN A 25 -3.80 9.37 3.33
C ASN A 25 -3.69 7.99 4.02
N LEU A 26 -3.06 7.03 3.36
CA LEU A 26 -2.75 5.69 3.88
C LEU A 26 -1.36 5.62 4.53
N THR A 27 -0.52 6.63 4.32
CA THR A 27 0.91 6.63 4.70
C THR A 27 1.29 8.02 5.20
N MET A 28 2.26 8.12 6.11
CA MET A 28 2.66 9.40 6.69
C MET A 28 3.44 10.25 5.68
N PHE A 29 3.09 11.53 5.57
CA PHE A 29 3.87 12.53 4.83
C PHE A 29 5.16 12.80 5.59
N GLU A 30 6.29 12.40 4.99
CA GLU A 30 7.63 12.76 5.46
C GLU A 30 8.18 13.86 4.57
N TYR A 31 7.86 15.11 4.91
CA TYR A 31 8.47 16.28 4.29
C TYR A 31 8.94 17.25 5.38
N PRO A 32 10.26 17.49 5.56
CA PRO A 32 11.42 16.89 4.86
C PRO A 32 11.75 15.44 5.31
N LEU A 33 12.47 14.69 4.44
CA LEU A 33 12.95 13.33 4.70
C LEU A 33 13.68 13.25 6.04
N GLY A 34 13.25 12.34 6.92
CA GLY A 34 13.85 12.13 8.24
C GLY A 34 13.13 12.79 9.43
N GLN A 35 12.14 13.65 9.19
CA GLN A 35 11.24 14.15 10.24
C GLN A 35 9.78 13.77 9.96
N PRO A 36 9.31 12.61 10.47
CA PRO A 36 7.90 12.26 10.36
C PRO A 36 7.04 13.25 11.14
N ARG A 37 6.31 14.12 10.43
CA ARG A 37 5.27 14.97 11.03
C ARG A 37 3.96 14.19 11.11
N THR A 38 4.00 13.16 11.95
CA THR A 38 2.93 12.19 12.22
C THR A 38 1.59 12.88 12.46
N TYR A 39 1.60 13.97 13.23
CA TYR A 39 0.41 14.71 13.62
C TYR A 39 -0.25 15.44 12.43
N ILE A 40 0.55 16.08 11.55
CA ILE A 40 0.03 16.85 10.42
C ILE A 40 -0.59 15.92 9.38
N SER A 41 0.03 14.77 9.12
CA SER A 41 -0.49 13.77 8.21
C SER A 41 -1.83 13.20 8.68
N TYR A 42 -1.94 12.91 9.99
CA TYR A 42 -3.18 12.45 10.61
C TYR A 42 -4.27 13.50 10.53
N LEU A 43 -3.96 14.75 10.88
CA LEU A 43 -4.90 15.86 10.85
C LEU A 43 -5.40 16.12 9.42
N TYR A 44 -4.50 16.09 8.43
CA TYR A 44 -4.84 16.25 7.02
C TYR A 44 -5.75 15.12 6.52
N GLY A 45 -5.42 13.87 6.84
CA GLY A 45 -6.27 12.72 6.54
C GLY A 45 -7.66 12.88 7.15
N LEU A 46 -7.71 13.20 8.44
CA LEU A 46 -8.96 13.35 9.19
C LEU A 46 -9.82 14.50 8.64
N ILE A 47 -9.21 15.63 8.28
CA ILE A 47 -9.91 16.76 7.64
C ILE A 47 -10.44 16.38 6.25
N LYS A 48 -9.64 15.70 5.41
CA LYS A 48 -10.09 15.29 4.07
C LYS A 48 -11.27 14.32 4.15
N TRP A 49 -11.17 13.33 5.03
CA TRP A 49 -12.24 12.34 5.24
C TRP A 49 -13.48 12.94 5.91
N SER A 50 -13.31 13.87 6.86
CA SER A 50 -14.45 14.56 7.48
C SER A 50 -15.18 15.46 6.49
N LEU A 51 -14.45 16.18 5.62
CA LEU A 51 -15.04 16.96 4.52
C LEU A 51 -15.80 16.05 3.55
N LEU A 52 -15.20 14.92 3.14
CA LEU A 52 -15.87 13.95 2.27
C LEU A 52 -17.15 13.40 2.92
N MET A 53 -17.09 13.06 4.21
CA MET A 53 -18.25 12.59 4.97
C MET A 53 -19.35 13.64 5.05
N TYR A 54 -18.99 14.87 5.37
CA TYR A 54 -19.95 15.95 5.56
C TYR A 54 -20.61 16.39 4.25
N PHE A 55 -19.83 16.61 3.19
CA PHE A 55 -20.34 17.13 1.94
C PHE A 55 -21.02 16.08 1.06
N TYR A 56 -20.57 14.83 1.12
CA TYR A 56 -21.03 13.79 0.18
C TYR A 56 -21.88 12.72 0.85
N TYR A 57 -21.34 12.05 1.87
CA TYR A 57 -22.02 10.90 2.47
C TYR A 57 -23.23 11.31 3.32
N TYR A 58 -23.11 12.38 4.10
CA TYR A 58 -24.18 12.81 5.01
C TYR A 58 -25.49 13.19 4.30
N PRO A 59 -25.49 14.02 3.22
CA PRO A 59 -26.71 14.28 2.46
C PRO A 59 -27.31 13.02 1.83
N ARG A 60 -26.45 12.11 1.36
CA ARG A 60 -26.87 10.83 0.76
C ARG A 60 -27.54 9.91 1.80
N TYR A 61 -26.99 9.84 3.01
CA TYR A 61 -27.62 9.10 4.12
C TYR A 61 -28.99 9.67 4.49
N ILE A 62 -29.12 11.00 4.57
CA ILE A 62 -30.42 11.64 4.85
C ILE A 62 -31.45 11.28 3.77
N ASN A 63 -31.06 11.36 2.50
CA ASN A 63 -31.95 11.02 1.38
C ASN A 63 -32.37 9.54 1.41
N ASN A 64 -31.42 8.64 1.69
CA ASN A 64 -31.70 7.20 1.84
C ASN A 64 -32.65 6.91 3.01
N LEU A 65 -32.43 7.58 4.16
CA LEU A 65 -33.27 7.47 5.35
C LEU A 65 -34.72 7.94 5.08
N GLN A 66 -34.88 9.06 4.37
CA GLN A 66 -36.18 9.58 3.96
C GLN A 66 -36.92 8.61 3.03
N ASN A 67 -36.18 7.94 2.14
CA ASN A 67 -36.73 6.93 1.23
C ASN A 67 -36.96 5.56 1.91
N LYS A 68 -36.69 5.42 3.22
CA LYS A 68 -36.79 4.18 4.02
C LYS A 68 -36.01 3.00 3.45
N THR A 69 -35.03 3.26 2.60
CA THR A 69 -34.15 2.24 2.05
C THR A 69 -32.83 2.30 2.81
N ILE A 70 -32.61 1.33 3.71
CA ILE A 70 -31.25 1.05 4.18
C ILE A 70 -30.55 0.35 3.03
N VAL A 71 -29.69 1.07 2.31
CA VAL A 71 -29.00 0.53 1.15
C VAL A 71 -27.70 -0.12 1.63
N ILE A 72 -27.36 -1.30 1.09
CA ILE A 72 -26.09 -2.02 1.38
C ILE A 72 -24.86 -1.10 1.22
N SER A 73 -24.94 -0.07 0.36
CA SER A 73 -23.92 0.96 0.17
C SER A 73 -23.55 1.73 1.44
N ASP A 74 -24.50 1.88 2.36
CA ASP A 74 -24.37 2.67 3.57
C ASP A 74 -23.51 1.92 4.61
N ILE A 75 -23.72 0.61 4.72
CA ILE A 75 -22.89 -0.29 5.54
C ILE A 75 -21.47 -0.36 4.98
N ILE A 76 -21.31 -0.47 3.65
CA ILE A 76 -20.00 -0.52 2.99
C ILE A 76 -19.22 0.78 3.26
N SER A 77 -19.88 1.93 3.19
CA SER A 77 -19.25 3.23 3.44
C SER A 77 -18.75 3.35 4.89
N LEU A 78 -19.53 2.90 5.87
CA LEU A 78 -19.11 2.84 7.28
C LEU A 78 -17.95 1.87 7.52
N LEU A 79 -17.99 0.68 6.92
CA LEU A 79 -16.91 -0.31 6.98
C LEU A 79 -15.60 0.28 6.42
N ASN A 80 -15.67 1.00 5.30
CA ASN A 80 -14.50 1.64 4.69
C ASN A 80 -13.84 2.66 5.65
N ILE A 81 -14.64 3.46 6.36
CA ILE A 81 -14.11 4.44 7.34
C ILE A 81 -13.37 3.73 8.47
N ILE A 82 -13.96 2.66 9.02
CA ILE A 82 -13.35 1.86 10.08
C ILE A 82 -12.03 1.23 9.59
N LEU A 83 -12.02 0.68 8.37
CA LEU A 83 -10.84 0.07 7.76
C LEU A 83 -9.72 1.10 7.52
N ILE A 84 -10.07 2.33 7.10
CA ILE A 84 -9.10 3.41 6.93
C ILE A 84 -8.48 3.79 8.28
N LEU A 85 -9.29 3.95 9.34
CA LEU A 85 -8.78 4.21 10.70
C LEU A 85 -7.85 3.09 11.17
N ILE A 86 -8.22 1.82 10.94
CA ILE A 86 -7.37 0.67 11.25
C ILE A 86 -6.05 0.74 10.46
N SER A 87 -6.10 1.08 9.18
CA SER A 87 -4.89 1.19 8.34
C SER A 87 -3.93 2.26 8.86
N ILE A 88 -4.45 3.40 9.31
CA ILE A 88 -3.68 4.49 9.89
C ILE A 88 -3.06 4.06 11.23
N CYS A 89 -3.82 3.37 12.09
CA CYS A 89 -3.32 2.86 13.37
C CYS A 89 -2.17 1.84 13.18
N ARG A 90 -2.31 0.93 12.21
CA ARG A 90 -1.30 -0.10 11.91
C ARG A 90 -0.07 0.44 11.19
N PHE A 91 -0.11 1.66 10.68
CA PHE A 91 1.02 2.26 9.99
C PHE A 91 2.27 2.40 10.88
N LYS A 92 2.08 2.66 12.18
CA LYS A 92 3.21 2.74 13.13
C LYS A 92 3.95 1.40 13.23
N GLU A 93 3.21 0.30 13.29
CA GLU A 93 3.76 -1.06 13.31
C GLU A 93 4.49 -1.37 12.01
N LEU A 94 3.91 -0.96 10.88
CA LEU A 94 4.50 -1.13 9.56
C LEU A 94 5.88 -0.44 9.46
N LYS A 95 6.00 0.79 9.95
CA LYS A 95 7.27 1.53 9.94
C LYS A 95 8.34 0.84 10.78
N THR A 96 7.97 0.31 11.95
CA THR A 96 8.88 -0.48 12.79
C THR A 96 9.34 -1.74 12.05
N CYS A 97 8.42 -2.46 11.41
CA CYS A 97 8.73 -3.64 10.61
C CYS A 97 9.71 -3.33 9.47
N LEU A 98 9.52 -2.24 8.73
CA LEU A 98 10.45 -1.83 7.67
C LEU A 98 11.86 -1.51 8.20
N ARG A 99 11.97 -0.91 9.39
CA ARG A 99 13.26 -0.63 10.03
C ARG A 99 13.97 -1.91 10.46
N GLU A 100 13.25 -2.85 11.05
CA GLU A 100 13.80 -4.17 11.39
C GLU A 100 14.26 -4.92 10.15
N LEU A 101 13.47 -4.84 9.07
CA LEU A 101 13.81 -5.47 7.80
C LEU A 101 15.09 -4.88 7.17
N ALA A 102 15.29 -3.57 7.29
CA ALA A 102 16.54 -2.93 6.84
C ALA A 102 17.76 -3.45 7.62
N ILE A 103 17.62 -3.72 8.92
CA ILE A 103 18.70 -4.30 9.75
C ILE A 103 18.99 -5.73 9.31
N VAL A 104 17.95 -6.54 9.12
CA VAL A 104 18.09 -7.92 8.63
C VAL A 104 18.74 -7.92 7.25
N ASP A 105 18.41 -6.99 6.36
CA ASP A 105 19.06 -6.91 5.06
C ASP A 105 20.56 -6.62 5.16
N HIS A 106 21.00 -5.70 6.03
CA HIS A 106 22.43 -5.47 6.24
C HIS A 106 23.18 -6.73 6.69
N THR A 107 22.53 -7.59 7.47
CA THR A 107 23.11 -8.92 7.82
C THR A 107 23.10 -9.88 6.63
N LEU A 108 22.09 -9.83 5.76
CA LEU A 108 22.01 -10.64 4.55
C LEU A 108 23.09 -10.24 3.53
N GLU A 109 23.40 -8.95 3.43
CA GLU A 109 24.51 -8.41 2.64
C GLU A 109 25.86 -8.92 3.18
N ALA A 110 26.07 -8.89 4.49
CA ALA A 110 27.27 -9.45 5.13
C ALA A 110 27.43 -10.98 4.88
N LEU A 111 26.31 -11.68 4.66
CA LEU A 111 26.28 -13.10 4.26
C LEU A 111 26.47 -13.32 2.74
N GLY A 112 26.86 -12.28 1.98
CA GLY A 112 27.21 -12.37 0.56
C GLY A 112 26.02 -12.45 -0.40
N THR A 113 24.84 -11.96 -0.02
CA THR A 113 23.64 -11.99 -0.87
C THR A 113 23.57 -10.72 -1.73
N PRO A 114 23.42 -10.80 -3.07
CA PRO A 114 23.37 -9.61 -3.93
C PRO A 114 22.06 -8.82 -3.75
N LYS A 115 22.17 -7.49 -3.78
CA LYS A 115 21.05 -6.56 -3.61
C LYS A 115 20.16 -6.52 -4.86
N GLU A 116 19.00 -7.17 -4.83
CA GLU A 116 17.98 -7.09 -5.91
C GLU A 116 17.01 -5.90 -5.76
N TYR A 117 17.38 -4.84 -5.04
CA TYR A 117 16.50 -3.69 -4.76
C TYR A 117 15.95 -3.00 -6.00
N GLN A 118 16.72 -2.99 -7.09
CA GLN A 118 16.28 -2.40 -8.34
C GLN A 118 15.14 -3.18 -8.99
N ARG A 119 15.15 -4.52 -8.85
CA ARG A 119 14.05 -5.38 -9.30
C ARG A 119 12.80 -5.13 -8.48
N LEU A 120 12.95 -4.97 -7.15
CA LEU A 120 11.86 -4.64 -6.24
C LEU A 120 11.22 -3.29 -6.58
N HIS A 121 12.04 -2.25 -6.75
CA HIS A 121 11.58 -0.91 -7.11
C HIS A 121 10.80 -0.91 -8.43
N ASN A 122 11.30 -1.63 -9.45
CA ASN A 122 10.59 -1.78 -10.73
C ASN A 122 9.26 -2.53 -10.58
N TRP A 123 9.20 -3.54 -9.71
CA TRP A 123 7.97 -4.25 -9.38
C TRP A 123 6.94 -3.34 -8.71
N ILE A 124 7.37 -2.52 -7.76
CA ILE A 124 6.52 -1.53 -7.07
C ILE A 124 5.97 -0.51 -8.07
N ILE A 125 6.80 0.02 -8.96
CA ILE A 125 6.35 0.94 -10.01
C ILE A 125 5.28 0.29 -10.89
N ARG A 126 5.43 -0.99 -11.27
CA ARG A 126 4.40 -1.71 -12.05
C ARG A 126 3.07 -1.81 -11.31
N ILE A 127 3.09 -2.07 -9.99
CA ILE A 127 1.88 -2.11 -9.17
C ILE A 127 1.19 -0.74 -9.16
N ILE A 128 1.97 0.33 -8.99
CA ILE A 128 1.45 1.71 -8.99
C ILE A 128 0.80 2.05 -10.34
N ILE A 129 1.48 1.76 -11.45
CA ILE A 129 0.94 1.99 -12.80
C ILE A 129 -0.36 1.19 -13.00
N GLY A 130 -0.38 -0.08 -12.59
CA GLY A 130 -1.57 -0.92 -12.67
C GLY A 130 -2.75 -0.36 -11.88
N TRP A 131 -2.51 0.15 -10.67
CA TRP A 131 -3.53 0.79 -9.85
C TRP A 131 -4.07 2.07 -10.51
N ILE A 132 -3.19 2.92 -11.06
CA ILE A 132 -3.61 4.14 -11.78
C ILE A 132 -4.50 3.77 -12.98
N VAL A 133 -4.08 2.79 -13.78
CA VAL A 133 -4.86 2.31 -14.94
C VAL A 133 -6.22 1.76 -14.49
N TYR A 134 -6.25 1.01 -13.38
CA TYR A 134 -7.49 0.47 -12.81
C TYR A 134 -8.48 1.59 -12.43
N VAL A 135 -8.02 2.64 -11.75
CA VAL A 135 -8.86 3.78 -11.37
C VAL A 135 -9.46 4.46 -12.61
N PHE A 136 -8.65 4.69 -13.65
CA PHE A 136 -9.13 5.28 -14.91
C PHE A 136 -10.09 4.36 -15.68
N TYR A 137 -9.83 3.06 -15.67
CA TYR A 137 -10.73 2.06 -16.28
C TYR A 137 -12.08 2.05 -15.57
N HIS A 138 -12.08 2.01 -14.24
CA HIS A 138 -13.28 2.01 -13.41
C HIS A 138 -14.12 3.27 -13.66
N LEU A 139 -13.49 4.45 -13.71
CA LEU A 139 -14.13 5.71 -14.07
C LEU A 139 -14.79 5.68 -15.46
N THR A 140 -14.09 5.11 -16.44
CA THR A 140 -14.58 5.02 -17.83
C THR A 140 -15.75 4.05 -17.93
N TYR A 141 -15.66 2.90 -17.26
CA TYR A 141 -16.71 1.88 -17.23
C TYR A 141 -18.03 2.45 -16.72
N TYR A 142 -18.01 3.16 -15.59
CA TYR A 142 -19.24 3.77 -15.05
C TYR A 142 -19.79 4.89 -15.93
N LYS A 143 -18.92 5.68 -16.56
CA LYS A 143 -19.37 6.71 -17.51
C LYS A 143 -20.13 6.08 -18.68
N VAL A 144 -19.59 5.00 -19.25
CA VAL A 144 -20.23 4.27 -20.34
C VAL A 144 -21.54 3.64 -19.87
N PHE A 145 -21.54 2.99 -18.69
CA PHE A 145 -22.75 2.43 -18.10
C PHE A 145 -23.85 3.48 -17.87
N SER A 146 -23.50 4.61 -17.25
CA SER A 146 -24.41 5.73 -17.02
C SER A 146 -24.97 6.30 -18.33
N PHE A 147 -24.14 6.43 -19.36
CA PHE A 147 -24.56 6.88 -20.69
C PHE A 147 -25.57 5.91 -21.36
N PHE A 148 -25.36 4.60 -21.22
CA PHE A 148 -26.28 3.59 -21.77
C PHE A 148 -27.61 3.52 -21.05
N PHE A 149 -27.63 3.64 -19.72
CA PHE A 149 -28.85 3.53 -18.91
C PHE A 149 -29.62 4.86 -18.77
N HIS A 150 -28.95 6.01 -18.89
CA HIS A 150 -29.55 7.33 -18.67
C HIS A 150 -29.44 8.19 -19.93
N ARG A 151 -30.19 7.78 -20.95
CA ARG A 151 -30.09 8.24 -22.35
C ARG A 151 -30.47 9.71 -22.62
N SER A 152 -30.62 10.57 -21.62
CA SER A 152 -31.37 11.82 -21.77
C SER A 152 -30.91 13.07 -20.97
N ILE A 153 -29.74 13.10 -20.33
CA ILE A 153 -29.30 14.29 -19.56
C ILE A 153 -27.94 14.85 -20.03
N PRO A 154 -27.93 15.78 -21.01
CA PRO A 154 -26.71 16.46 -21.47
C PRO A 154 -26.12 17.51 -20.51
N TRP A 155 -26.86 17.93 -19.48
CA TRP A 155 -26.59 19.17 -18.72
C TRP A 155 -25.87 19.00 -17.36
N TYR A 156 -25.46 17.78 -16.98
CA TYR A 156 -24.91 17.49 -15.65
C TYR A 156 -23.70 16.52 -15.64
N THR A 157 -22.97 16.41 -16.74
CA THR A 157 -21.90 15.40 -16.91
C THR A 157 -20.73 15.55 -15.94
N TRP A 158 -20.32 16.78 -15.61
CA TRP A 158 -19.21 17.02 -14.67
C TRP A 158 -19.59 16.72 -13.22
N ASN A 159 -20.77 17.17 -12.78
CA ASN A 159 -21.26 16.91 -11.43
C ASN A 159 -21.50 15.40 -11.22
N VAL A 160 -22.10 14.71 -12.20
CA VAL A 160 -22.26 13.25 -12.17
C VAL A 160 -20.91 12.53 -12.15
N MET A 161 -19.90 13.01 -12.89
CA MET A 161 -18.54 12.46 -12.83
C MET A 161 -17.89 12.63 -11.45
N LEU A 162 -17.97 13.84 -10.87
CA LEU A 162 -17.46 14.10 -9.53
C LEU A 162 -18.19 13.25 -8.49
N GLU A 163 -19.51 13.13 -8.61
CA GLU A 163 -20.35 12.34 -7.71
C GLU A 163 -19.96 10.86 -7.75
N MET A 164 -19.71 10.31 -8.94
CA MET A 164 -19.25 8.93 -9.11
C MET A 164 -17.81 8.72 -8.63
N PHE A 165 -16.91 9.66 -8.91
CA PHE A 165 -15.54 9.60 -8.43
C PHE A 165 -15.48 9.62 -6.90
N LEU A 166 -16.22 10.53 -6.26
CA LEU A 166 -16.30 10.64 -4.80
C LEU A 166 -16.95 9.39 -4.17
N GLY A 167 -17.96 8.81 -4.82
CA GLY A 167 -18.61 7.58 -4.36
C GLY A 167 -17.68 6.37 -4.37
N ASN A 168 -16.81 6.25 -5.37
CA ASN A 168 -15.88 5.13 -5.54
C ASN A 168 -14.53 5.32 -4.85
N TYR A 169 -14.18 6.56 -4.50
CA TYR A 169 -12.91 6.93 -3.87
C TYR A 169 -12.52 6.04 -2.67
N PRO A 170 -13.41 5.68 -1.71
CA PRO A 170 -13.02 4.81 -0.60
C PRO A 170 -12.67 3.39 -1.04
N SER A 171 -13.36 2.86 -2.05
CA SER A 171 -13.06 1.53 -2.59
C SER A 171 -11.69 1.51 -3.26
N ASP A 172 -11.35 2.55 -4.02
CA ASP A 172 -10.04 2.68 -4.67
C ASP A 172 -8.90 2.82 -3.65
N VAL A 173 -9.14 3.59 -2.57
CA VAL A 173 -8.23 3.72 -1.43
C VAL A 173 -8.08 2.39 -0.67
N PHE A 174 -9.16 1.64 -0.49
CA PHE A 174 -9.12 0.32 0.15
C PHE A 174 -8.31 -0.69 -0.68
N ILE A 175 -8.51 -0.73 -2.01
CA ILE A 175 -7.72 -1.58 -2.90
C ILE A 175 -6.24 -1.20 -2.81
N LEU A 176 -5.92 0.10 -2.79
CA LEU A 176 -4.54 0.56 -2.61
C LEU A 176 -3.95 0.13 -1.27
N SER A 177 -4.70 0.24 -0.18
CA SER A 177 -4.22 -0.17 1.15
C SER A 177 -3.96 -1.67 1.24
N ALA A 178 -4.84 -2.47 0.63
CA ALA A 178 -4.66 -3.91 0.50
C ALA A 178 -3.43 -4.27 -0.36
N LEU A 179 -3.20 -3.56 -1.47
CA LEU A 179 -2.02 -3.73 -2.32
C LEU A 179 -0.72 -3.39 -1.58
N ILE A 180 -0.71 -2.29 -0.82
CA ILE A 180 0.44 -1.90 0.03
C ILE A 180 0.73 -3.01 1.06
N PHE A 181 -0.29 -3.48 1.76
CA PHE A 181 -0.13 -4.53 2.77
C PHE A 181 0.35 -5.84 2.14
N ALA A 182 -0.22 -6.25 1.00
CA ALA A 182 0.17 -7.45 0.27
C ALA A 182 1.62 -7.38 -0.24
N ALA A 183 2.05 -6.23 -0.77
CA ALA A 183 3.42 -6.04 -1.23
C ALA A 183 4.44 -6.17 -0.09
N ILE A 184 4.14 -5.59 1.07
CA ILE A 184 5.01 -5.64 2.25
C ILE A 184 5.01 -7.05 2.84
N LEU A 185 3.85 -7.70 2.97
CA LEU A 185 3.79 -9.07 3.45
C LEU A 185 4.56 -10.01 2.52
N GLY A 186 4.45 -9.82 1.20
CA GLY A 186 5.22 -10.56 0.20
C GLY A 186 6.73 -10.35 0.35
N LEU A 187 7.18 -9.12 0.60
CA LEU A 187 8.58 -8.79 0.86
C LEU A 187 9.10 -9.49 2.14
N VAL A 188 8.34 -9.41 3.24
CA VAL A 188 8.71 -10.03 4.51
C VAL A 188 8.77 -11.56 4.36
N LEU A 189 7.76 -12.18 3.74
CA LEU A 189 7.75 -13.61 3.48
C LEU A 189 8.93 -14.04 2.61
N TYR A 190 9.24 -13.29 1.55
CA TYR A 190 10.38 -13.56 0.68
C TYR A 190 11.71 -13.58 1.47
N ILE A 191 11.94 -12.56 2.30
CA ILE A 191 13.16 -12.47 3.12
C ILE A 191 13.21 -13.58 4.18
N CYS A 192 12.08 -13.87 4.85
CA CYS A 192 12.01 -14.96 5.83
C CYS A 192 12.32 -16.32 5.20
N VAL A 193 11.72 -16.63 4.04
CA VAL A 193 11.98 -17.89 3.33
C VAL A 193 13.45 -17.97 2.92
N HIS A 194 14.01 -16.90 2.36
CA HIS A 194 15.41 -16.86 1.97
C HIS A 194 16.36 -17.06 3.18
N LEU A 195 16.07 -16.42 4.32
CA LEU A 195 16.85 -16.56 5.54
C LEU A 195 16.79 -17.99 6.10
N ILE A 196 15.61 -18.59 6.17
CA ILE A 196 15.40 -19.97 6.64
C ILE A 196 16.15 -20.95 5.73
N CYS A 197 16.06 -20.78 4.41
CA CYS A 197 16.80 -21.62 3.45
C CYS A 197 18.32 -21.53 3.65
N LYS A 198 18.87 -20.31 3.82
CA LYS A 198 20.31 -20.12 4.07
C LYS A 198 20.74 -20.74 5.40
N LEU A 199 19.97 -20.56 6.47
CA LEU A 199 20.26 -21.17 7.78
C LEU A 199 20.27 -22.70 7.68
N PHE A 200 19.28 -23.28 7.01
CA PHE A 200 19.19 -24.72 6.82
C PHE A 200 20.37 -25.28 6.01
N LEU A 201 20.77 -24.60 4.92
CA LEU A 201 21.97 -24.94 4.16
C LEU A 201 23.25 -24.85 4.99
N LEU A 202 23.37 -23.82 5.83
CA LEU A 202 24.53 -23.64 6.71
C LEU A 202 24.60 -24.75 7.77
N ILE A 203 23.46 -25.11 8.37
CA ILE A 203 23.36 -26.22 9.33
C ILE A 203 23.74 -27.55 8.65
N LEU A 204 23.23 -27.82 7.45
CA LEU A 204 23.60 -29.00 6.67
C LEU A 204 25.10 -29.03 6.36
N PHE A 205 25.65 -27.89 5.95
CA PHE A 205 27.07 -27.77 5.61
C PHE A 205 27.97 -28.02 6.83
N VAL A 206 27.65 -27.40 7.97
CA VAL A 206 28.35 -27.64 9.24
C VAL A 206 28.23 -29.11 9.64
N LYS A 207 27.02 -29.68 9.58
CA LYS A 207 26.80 -31.10 9.89
C LYS A 207 27.61 -32.04 9.00
N MET A 208 27.66 -31.77 7.69
CA MET A 208 28.48 -32.52 6.74
C MET A 208 29.97 -32.43 7.07
N PHE A 209 30.47 -31.25 7.45
CA PHE A 209 31.88 -31.07 7.83
C PHE A 209 32.23 -31.79 9.15
N THR A 210 31.36 -31.69 10.15
CA THR A 210 31.55 -32.38 11.44
C THR A 210 31.57 -33.91 11.26
N GLU A 211 30.68 -34.46 10.43
CA GLU A 211 30.67 -35.90 10.13
C GLU A 211 31.88 -36.34 9.29
N LYS A 212 32.37 -35.49 8.38
CA LYS A 212 33.59 -35.79 7.59
C LYS A 212 34.83 -35.85 8.47
N HIS A 213 34.99 -34.92 9.41
CA HIS A 213 36.12 -34.91 10.35
C HIS A 213 36.11 -36.12 11.29
N LEU A 214 34.92 -36.59 11.72
CA LEU A 214 34.78 -37.77 12.56
C LEU A 214 35.17 -39.09 11.86
N LYS A 215 35.03 -39.18 10.54
CA LYS A 215 35.40 -40.36 9.74
C LYS A 215 36.88 -40.46 9.39
N THR A 216 37.64 -39.37 9.47
CA THR A 216 39.10 -39.36 9.22
C THR A 216 39.96 -39.67 10.45
N PHE A 217 39.35 -39.83 11.63
CA PHE A 217 40.04 -40.10 12.90
C PHE A 217 39.91 -41.56 13.38
N TRP A 218 39.31 -42.43 12.56
CA TRP A 218 39.23 -43.88 12.71
C TRP A 218 39.76 -44.54 11.43
#